data_AF-A0A8J7J7F2-F1
#
_entry.id   AF-A0A8J7J7F2-F1
#
_cell.length_a   1.000
_cell.length_b   1.000
_cell.length_c   1.000
_cell.angle_alpha   90.00
_cell.angle_beta   90.00
_cell.angle_gamma   90.00
#
_symmetry.space_group_name_H-M   'P 1'
#
loop_
_entity.id
_entity.type
_entity.pdbx_description
1 polymer ?
#
loop_
_entity_poly.entity_id
_entity_poly.type
_entity_poly.pdbx_seq_one_letter_code
_entity_poly.pdbx_strand_id
1 'polypeptide(L)'
;MPDLRINYIYMDAETRSRYDQACVGLHWSSKDLVKQCIQAFFKVNRDYYVDCAYKDCEARGMAVSEWYKTLRDGSDDDLHPYLAGRPAFGATPLDTVPPVPTGAENKRLYNTLSMGGFNLVLLKTCKLVDLGPMSQVVSRIVAQHFDRYWATNYAPQLEFDATCSLPERKV
;
A
#
# COMPACT_ATOMS: atom_id res chain seq x y z
N MET A 1 -4.96 -16.94 6.71
CA MET A 1 -4.11 -15.94 6.01
C MET A 1 -3.46 -15.08 7.08
N PRO A 2 -2.19 -14.68 6.94
CA PRO A 2 -1.56 -13.79 7.92
C PRO A 2 -2.25 -12.42 7.89
N ASP A 3 -2.49 -11.86 9.07
CA ASP A 3 -3.15 -10.57 9.25
C ASP A 3 -2.11 -9.49 9.61
N LEU A 4 -2.11 -8.38 8.86
CA LEU A 4 -1.33 -7.21 9.19
C LEU A 4 -2.24 -6.17 9.85
N ARG A 5 -1.98 -5.89 11.12
CA ARG A 5 -2.72 -4.84 11.84
C ARG A 5 -2.16 -3.47 11.48
N ILE A 6 -2.86 -2.78 10.58
CA ILE A 6 -2.68 -1.36 10.30
C ILE A 6 -3.92 -0.65 10.82
N ASN A 7 -3.82 0.03 11.96
CA ASN A 7 -4.98 0.66 12.61
C ASN A 7 -5.34 2.02 12.01
N TYR A 8 -4.44 2.59 11.20
CA TYR A 8 -4.65 3.87 10.54
C TYR A 8 -3.68 4.05 9.38
N ILE A 9 -4.10 4.90 8.45
CA ILE A 9 -3.26 5.47 7.39
C ILE A 9 -3.42 6.98 7.39
N TYR A 10 -2.51 7.67 6.73
CA TYR A 10 -2.57 9.11 6.50
C TYR A 10 -3.02 9.38 5.08
N MET A 11 -3.76 10.48 4.89
CA MET A 11 -4.14 11.00 3.59
C MET A 11 -4.11 12.52 3.65
N ASP A 12 -3.51 13.15 2.65
CA ASP A 12 -3.71 14.59 2.42
C ASP A 12 -5.17 14.87 2.00
N ALA A 13 -5.52 16.16 1.92
CA ALA A 13 -6.88 16.58 1.62
C ALA A 13 -7.38 16.07 0.25
N GLU A 14 -6.51 16.04 -0.75
CA GLU A 14 -6.86 15.61 -2.11
C GLU A 14 -7.08 14.09 -2.18
N THR A 15 -6.12 13.31 -1.69
CA THR A 15 -6.21 11.85 -1.59
C THR A 15 -7.42 11.45 -0.78
N ARG A 16 -7.69 12.14 0.33
CA ARG A 16 -8.86 11.90 1.18
C ARG A 16 -10.16 12.16 0.41
N SER A 17 -10.27 13.27 -0.30
CA SER A 17 -11.45 13.59 -1.11
C SER A 17 -11.71 12.50 -2.16
N ARG A 18 -10.66 12.06 -2.87
CA ARG A 18 -10.73 10.99 -3.87
C ARG A 18 -11.13 9.64 -3.25
N TYR A 19 -10.55 9.32 -2.11
CA TYR A 19 -10.85 8.10 -1.37
C TYR A 19 -12.31 8.07 -0.89
N ASP A 20 -12.79 9.16 -0.30
CA ASP A 20 -14.17 9.27 0.20
C ASP A 20 -15.17 9.19 -0.97
N GLN A 21 -14.88 9.83 -2.11
CA GLN A 21 -15.67 9.70 -3.34
C GLN A 21 -15.70 8.28 -3.91
N ALA A 22 -14.58 7.57 -3.92
CA ALA A 22 -14.55 6.18 -4.36
C ALA A 22 -15.36 5.26 -3.42
N CYS A 23 -15.31 5.50 -2.10
CA CYS A 23 -16.09 4.73 -1.14
C CYS A 23 -17.59 4.99 -1.26
N VAL A 24 -17.99 6.26 -1.40
CA VAL A 24 -19.40 6.66 -1.41
C VAL A 24 -20.00 6.50 -2.81
N GLY A 25 -19.38 7.09 -3.83
CA GLY A 25 -19.92 7.18 -5.18
C GLY A 25 -19.80 5.89 -5.98
N LEU A 26 -18.77 5.07 -5.72
CA LEU A 26 -18.56 3.78 -6.40
C LEU A 26 -18.79 2.58 -5.46
N HIS A 27 -19.31 2.83 -4.26
CA HIS A 27 -19.63 1.80 -3.24
C HIS A 27 -18.47 0.88 -2.86
N TRP A 28 -17.21 1.35 -2.97
CA TRP A 28 -16.07 0.58 -2.49
C TRP A 28 -16.07 0.47 -0.97
N SER A 29 -15.90 -0.75 -0.48
CA SER A 29 -15.51 -0.98 0.91
C SER A 29 -14.16 -0.32 1.17
N SER A 30 -14.10 0.53 2.21
CA SER A 30 -12.84 1.16 2.65
C SER A 30 -11.71 0.14 2.81
N LYS A 31 -12.03 -1.02 3.39
CA LYS A 31 -11.04 -2.09 3.60
C LYS A 31 -10.52 -2.67 2.28
N ASP A 32 -11.43 -2.94 1.35
CA ASP A 32 -11.08 -3.56 0.09
C ASP A 32 -10.39 -2.56 -0.85
N LEU A 33 -10.69 -1.28 -0.72
CA LEU A 33 -10.06 -0.22 -1.50
C LEU A 33 -8.56 -0.09 -1.17
N VAL A 34 -8.18 0.00 0.11
CA VAL A 34 -6.76 0.05 0.49
C VAL A 34 -6.03 -1.23 0.07
N LYS A 35 -6.68 -2.40 0.24
CA LYS A 35 -6.13 -3.67 -0.23
C LYS A 35 -5.92 -3.67 -1.75
N GLN A 36 -6.87 -3.14 -2.51
CA GLN A 36 -6.79 -3.02 -3.96
C GLN A 36 -5.67 -2.07 -4.38
N CYS A 37 -5.47 -0.93 -3.68
CA CYS A 37 -4.35 -0.03 -3.93
C CYS A 37 -3.01 -0.76 -3.79
N ILE A 38 -2.83 -1.51 -2.70
CA ILE A 38 -1.61 -2.29 -2.44
C ILE A 38 -1.40 -3.37 -3.50
N GLN A 39 -2.47 -4.08 -3.88
CA GLN A 39 -2.41 -5.09 -4.93
C GLN A 39 -2.06 -4.50 -6.29
N ALA A 40 -2.66 -3.37 -6.66
CA ALA A 40 -2.37 -2.66 -7.90
C ALA A 40 -0.92 -2.17 -7.94
N PHE A 41 -0.42 -1.65 -6.81
CA PHE A 41 0.97 -1.23 -6.66
C PHE A 41 1.94 -2.40 -6.89
N PHE A 42 1.74 -3.52 -6.20
CA PHE A 42 2.61 -4.69 -6.39
C PHE A 42 2.39 -5.41 -7.71
N LYS A 43 1.26 -5.20 -8.41
CA LYS A 43 1.11 -5.71 -9.77
C LYS A 43 2.09 -5.06 -10.74
N VAL A 44 2.42 -3.79 -10.54
CA VAL A 44 3.34 -3.04 -11.42
C VAL A 44 4.79 -3.13 -10.94
N ASN A 45 5.00 -3.07 -9.62
CA ASN A 45 6.34 -2.93 -9.04
C ASN A 45 6.89 -4.23 -8.46
N ARG A 46 6.28 -5.38 -8.80
CA ARG A 46 6.60 -6.69 -8.20
C ARG A 46 8.10 -6.99 -8.25
N ASP A 47 8.67 -6.92 -9.45
CA ASP A 47 10.00 -7.45 -9.73
C ASP A 47 11.06 -6.64 -8.98
N TYR A 48 10.89 -5.32 -8.91
CA TYR A 48 11.74 -4.45 -8.09
C TYR A 48 11.80 -4.89 -6.62
N TYR A 49 10.63 -5.14 -5.99
CA TYR A 49 10.60 -5.53 -4.59
C TYR A 49 11.05 -6.98 -4.36
N VAL A 50 10.89 -7.86 -5.34
CA VAL A 50 11.47 -9.21 -5.31
C VAL A 50 12.99 -9.13 -5.35
N ASP A 51 13.57 -8.30 -6.22
CA ASP A 51 15.03 -8.09 -6.29
C ASP A 51 15.57 -7.47 -5.00
N CYS A 52 14.84 -6.52 -4.40
CA CYS A 52 15.19 -5.97 -3.10
C CYS A 52 15.14 -7.04 -1.99
N ALA A 53 14.16 -7.93 -2.01
CA ALA A 53 14.07 -9.03 -1.05
C ALA A 53 15.30 -9.97 -1.15
N TYR A 54 15.73 -10.32 -2.37
CA TYR A 54 16.94 -11.12 -2.56
C TYR A 54 18.19 -10.41 -2.04
N LYS A 55 18.34 -9.11 -2.33
CA LYS A 55 19.48 -8.30 -1.83
C LYS A 55 19.50 -8.21 -0.29
N ASP A 56 18.34 -7.99 0.33
CA ASP A 56 18.24 -7.95 1.80
C ASP A 56 18.59 -9.31 2.42
N CYS A 57 18.07 -10.39 1.83
CA CYS A 57 18.35 -11.76 2.25
C CYS A 57 19.85 -12.10 2.17
N GLU A 58 20.49 -11.77 1.05
CA GLU A 58 21.93 -11.97 0.83
C GLU A 58 22.77 -11.17 1.83
N ALA A 59 22.44 -9.90 2.05
CA ALA A 59 23.16 -9.03 2.98
C ALA A 59 23.08 -9.49 4.45
N ARG A 60 22.08 -10.31 4.79
CA ARG A 60 21.90 -10.94 6.11
C ARG A 60 22.45 -12.35 6.18
N GLY A 61 22.92 -12.92 5.07
CA GLY A 61 23.38 -14.31 5.00
C GLY A 61 22.30 -15.34 5.31
N MET A 62 21.05 -15.03 5.00
CA MET A 62 19.91 -15.93 5.23
C MET A 62 19.62 -16.78 4.00
N ALA A 63 18.99 -17.95 4.19
CA ALA A 63 18.36 -18.64 3.07
C ALA A 63 17.06 -17.91 2.66
N VAL A 64 16.76 -17.85 1.36
CA VAL A 64 15.56 -17.14 0.85
C VAL A 64 14.26 -17.68 1.46
N SER A 65 14.16 -19.00 1.62
CA SER A 65 12.99 -19.65 2.21
C SER A 65 12.81 -19.31 3.70
N GLU A 66 13.92 -19.21 4.43
CA GLU A 66 13.95 -18.80 5.83
C GLU A 66 13.55 -17.32 5.96
N TRP A 67 14.21 -16.44 5.20
CA TRP A 67 13.90 -15.01 5.17
C TRP A 67 12.42 -14.74 4.86
N TYR A 68 11.89 -15.42 3.84
CA TYR A 68 10.48 -15.31 3.48
C TYR A 68 9.56 -15.76 4.61
N LYS A 69 9.87 -16.89 5.27
CA LYS A 69 9.08 -17.41 6.38
C LYS A 69 9.12 -16.46 7.58
N THR A 70 10.29 -15.92 7.91
CA THR A 70 10.47 -14.94 8.99
C THR A 70 9.60 -13.72 8.76
N LEU A 71 9.62 -13.12 7.57
CA LEU A 71 8.75 -11.98 7.29
C LEU A 71 7.27 -12.35 7.16
N ARG A 72 6.93 -13.54 6.68
CA ARG A 72 5.53 -13.95 6.55
C ARG A 72 4.87 -14.16 7.91
N ASP A 73 5.56 -14.86 8.81
CA ASP A 73 5.00 -15.36 10.06
C ASP A 73 5.39 -14.50 11.27
N GLY A 74 6.50 -13.76 11.20
CA GLY A 74 7.04 -12.91 12.26
C GLY A 74 7.07 -11.42 11.91
N SER A 75 8.00 -10.69 12.52
CA SER A 75 8.24 -9.25 12.34
C SER A 75 9.55 -9.00 11.60
N ASP A 76 9.80 -7.75 11.22
CA ASP A 76 11.11 -7.35 10.66
C ASP A 76 12.23 -7.37 11.71
N ASP A 77 11.90 -7.31 13.00
CA ASP A 77 12.86 -7.41 14.11
C ASP A 77 13.40 -8.84 14.28
N ASP A 78 12.71 -9.85 13.72
CA ASP A 78 13.12 -11.26 13.78
C ASP A 78 14.15 -11.63 12.68
N LEU A 79 14.50 -10.70 11.81
CA LEU A 79 15.51 -10.91 10.77
C LEU A 79 16.92 -10.91 11.37
N HIS A 80 17.80 -11.75 10.82
CA HIS A 80 19.22 -11.72 11.18
C HIS A 80 19.82 -10.33 10.96
N PRO A 81 20.76 -9.88 11.81
CA PRO A 81 21.47 -8.63 11.56
C PRO A 81 22.23 -8.69 10.23
N TYR A 82 22.45 -7.53 9.62
CA TYR A 82 23.26 -7.46 8.40
C TYR A 82 24.70 -7.85 8.69
N LEU A 83 25.31 -8.63 7.79
CA LEU A 83 26.69 -9.10 7.93
C LEU A 83 27.72 -7.98 7.72
N ALA A 84 27.48 -7.11 6.74
CA ALA A 84 28.40 -6.03 6.35
C ALA A 84 27.71 -4.66 6.22
N GLY A 85 26.47 -4.55 6.72
CA GLY A 85 25.63 -3.36 6.61
C GLY A 85 24.45 -3.52 5.66
N ARG A 86 23.53 -2.55 5.71
CA ARG A 86 22.32 -2.54 4.88
C ARG A 86 22.69 -2.33 3.41
N PRO A 87 22.16 -3.12 2.47
CA PRO A 87 22.45 -2.95 1.06
C PRO A 87 21.82 -1.68 0.49
N ALA A 88 22.39 -1.17 -0.59
CA ALA A 88 21.80 -0.09 -1.37
C ALA A 88 20.71 -0.68 -2.30
N PHE A 89 19.46 -0.30 -2.06
CA PHE A 89 18.33 -0.79 -2.86
C PHE A 89 18.11 0.01 -4.15
N GLY A 90 18.68 1.21 -4.26
CA GLY A 90 18.45 2.11 -5.39
C GLY A 90 17.20 2.96 -5.21
N ALA A 91 16.75 3.61 -6.29
CA ALA A 91 15.56 4.44 -6.28
C ALA A 91 14.30 3.56 -6.18
N THR A 92 13.41 3.91 -5.25
CA THR A 92 12.18 3.16 -4.97
C THR A 92 11.02 3.71 -5.79
N PRO A 93 10.03 2.87 -6.18
CA PRO A 93 8.80 3.34 -6.81
C PRO A 93 8.01 4.37 -6.00
N LEU A 94 8.31 4.53 -4.70
CA LEU A 94 7.71 5.55 -3.85
C LEU A 94 8.53 6.84 -3.80
N ASP A 95 9.78 6.90 -4.26
CA ASP A 95 10.60 8.12 -4.22
C ASP A 95 9.97 9.32 -4.94
N THR A 96 9.14 9.05 -5.95
CA THR A 96 8.38 10.08 -6.67
C THR A 96 7.12 10.54 -5.94
N VAL A 97 6.78 9.90 -4.82
CA VAL A 97 5.58 10.15 -4.03
C VAL A 97 6.00 10.89 -2.76
N PRO A 98 5.59 12.16 -2.60
CA PRO A 98 5.88 12.93 -1.39
C PRO A 98 5.42 12.20 -0.11
N PRO A 99 6.12 12.38 1.02
CA PRO A 99 5.63 11.93 2.31
C PRO A 99 4.26 12.52 2.62
N VAL A 100 3.33 11.69 3.11
CA VAL A 100 1.98 12.16 3.46
C VAL A 100 2.02 12.83 4.84
N PRO A 101 1.43 14.02 5.01
CA PRO A 101 1.39 14.72 6.29
C PRO A 101 0.87 13.84 7.45
N THR A 102 1.56 13.87 8.59
CA THR A 102 1.30 13.00 9.76
C THR A 102 0.37 13.62 10.82
N GLY A 103 -0.14 14.82 10.55
CA GLY A 103 -1.07 15.53 11.45
C GLY A 103 -2.34 14.73 11.74
N ALA A 104 -2.95 14.96 12.89
CA ALA A 104 -4.15 14.24 13.34
C ALA A 104 -5.33 14.37 12.35
N GLU A 105 -5.41 15.51 11.66
CA GLU A 105 -6.39 15.82 10.62
C GLU A 105 -6.25 14.94 9.36
N ASN A 106 -5.05 14.42 9.11
CA ASN A 106 -4.74 13.53 7.99
C ASN A 106 -4.89 12.06 8.37
N LYS A 107 -5.01 11.75 9.67
CA LYS A 107 -5.13 10.39 10.17
C LYS A 107 -6.52 9.83 9.90
N ARG A 108 -6.59 8.72 9.18
CA ARG A 108 -7.81 7.94 8.98
C ARG A 108 -7.70 6.61 9.70
N LEU A 109 -8.62 6.38 10.63
CA LEU A 109 -8.76 5.09 11.27
C LEU A 109 -9.13 4.06 10.22
N TYR A 110 -8.47 2.92 10.33
CA TYR A 110 -8.57 1.84 9.39
C TYR A 110 -8.54 0.53 10.17
N ASN A 111 -9.27 -0.48 9.70
CA ASN A 111 -9.35 -1.77 10.36
C ASN A 111 -8.20 -2.69 9.94
N THR A 112 -8.09 -3.88 10.54
CA THR A 112 -7.09 -4.88 10.17
C THR A 112 -7.10 -5.23 8.67
N LEU A 113 -5.93 -5.20 8.05
CA LEU A 113 -5.72 -5.56 6.65
C LEU A 113 -5.31 -7.02 6.54
N SER A 114 -6.14 -7.83 5.89
CA SER A 114 -5.84 -9.23 5.61
C SER A 114 -5.39 -9.39 4.16
N MET A 115 -4.23 -10.02 3.94
CA MET A 115 -3.67 -10.24 2.61
C MET A 115 -2.95 -11.59 2.50
N GLY A 116 -2.71 -12.03 1.27
CA GLY A 116 -1.93 -13.23 1.01
C GLY A 116 -0.49 -13.06 1.50
N GLY A 117 0.14 -14.16 1.96
CA GLY A 117 1.49 -14.11 2.54
C GLY A 117 2.54 -13.50 1.62
N PHE A 118 2.43 -13.72 0.31
CA PHE A 118 3.36 -13.12 -0.65
C PHE A 118 3.29 -11.59 -0.68
N ASN A 119 2.09 -11.01 -0.80
CA ASN A 119 1.92 -9.55 -0.78
C ASN A 119 2.27 -8.96 0.58
N LEU A 120 2.06 -9.70 1.67
CA LEU A 120 2.49 -9.28 3.00
C LEU A 120 4.01 -9.14 3.08
N VAL A 121 4.74 -10.14 2.56
CA VAL A 121 6.20 -10.10 2.53
C VAL A 121 6.69 -8.97 1.61
N LEU A 122 6.07 -8.77 0.44
CA LEU A 122 6.39 -7.62 -0.41
C LEU A 122 6.16 -6.28 0.29
N LEU A 123 5.06 -6.14 1.05
CA LEU A 123 4.78 -4.92 1.80
C LEU A 123 5.79 -4.68 2.93
N LYS A 124 6.21 -5.73 3.63
CA LYS A 124 7.30 -5.64 4.61
C LYS A 124 8.64 -5.34 3.94
N THR A 125 8.89 -5.86 2.74
CA THR A 125 10.07 -5.51 1.95
C THR A 125 10.05 -4.04 1.57
N CYS A 126 8.91 -3.52 1.14
CA CYS A 126 8.72 -2.09 0.88
C CYS A 126 9.06 -1.24 2.11
N LYS A 127 8.56 -1.63 3.29
CA LYS A 127 8.93 -0.99 4.57
C LYS A 127 10.45 -0.99 4.83
N LEU A 128 11.12 -2.12 4.60
CA LEU A 128 12.57 -2.26 4.77
C LEU A 128 13.35 -1.37 3.79
N VAL A 129 12.87 -1.23 2.55
CA VAL A 129 13.50 -0.43 1.49
C VAL A 129 13.30 1.07 1.74
N ASP A 130 12.08 1.50 2.08
CA ASP A 130 11.73 2.91 2.27
C ASP A 130 12.08 3.45 3.67
N LEU A 131 12.44 2.59 4.62
CA LEU A 131 12.77 2.93 6.02
C LEU A 131 11.67 3.73 6.77
N GLY A 132 10.42 3.63 6.31
CA GLY A 132 9.28 4.31 6.92
C GLY A 132 8.46 3.41 7.83
N PRO A 133 7.65 3.97 8.74
CA PRO A 133 6.64 3.19 9.45
C PRO A 133 5.62 2.63 8.45
N MET A 134 5.07 1.44 8.74
CA MET A 134 4.15 0.74 7.85
C MET A 134 2.94 1.60 7.43
N SER A 135 2.41 2.40 8.35
CA SER A 135 1.31 3.33 8.06
C SER A 135 1.70 4.35 6.99
N GLN A 136 2.91 4.91 7.04
CA GLN A 136 3.39 5.87 6.04
C GLN A 136 3.64 5.22 4.67
N VAL A 137 4.22 4.02 4.65
CA VAL A 137 4.41 3.26 3.40
C VAL A 137 3.07 3.03 2.71
N VAL A 138 2.07 2.53 3.44
CA VAL A 138 0.73 2.33 2.89
C VAL A 138 0.07 3.65 2.49
N SER A 139 0.25 4.72 3.27
CA SER A 139 -0.28 6.06 2.93
C SER A 139 0.24 6.55 1.58
N ARG A 140 1.54 6.41 1.33
CA ARG A 140 2.17 6.78 0.04
C ARG A 140 1.68 5.89 -1.09
N ILE A 141 1.51 4.58 -0.87
CA ILE A 141 0.92 3.67 -1.85
C ILE A 141 -0.51 4.11 -2.23
N VAL A 142 -1.33 4.49 -1.25
CA VAL A 142 -2.70 4.96 -1.52
C VAL A 142 -2.69 6.28 -2.28
N ALA A 143 -1.86 7.25 -1.87
CA ALA A 143 -1.73 8.53 -2.56
C ALA A 143 -1.32 8.34 -4.03
N GLN A 144 -0.29 7.53 -4.29
CA GLN A 144 0.16 7.22 -5.64
C GLN A 144 -0.91 6.52 -6.48
N HIS A 145 -1.67 5.61 -5.88
CA HIS A 145 -2.76 4.93 -6.58
C HIS A 145 -3.80 5.92 -7.10
N PHE A 146 -4.22 6.85 -6.25
CA PHE A 146 -5.18 7.86 -6.67
C PHE A 146 -4.58 8.84 -7.67
N ASP A 147 -3.35 9.30 -7.48
CA ASP A 147 -2.69 10.15 -8.46
C ASP A 147 -2.65 9.49 -9.86
N ARG A 148 -2.30 8.20 -9.92
CA ARG A 148 -2.16 7.46 -11.17
C ARG A 148 -3.49 7.13 -11.86
N TYR A 149 -4.51 6.74 -11.09
CA TYR A 149 -5.72 6.13 -11.65
C TYR A 149 -6.96 7.01 -11.56
N TRP A 150 -6.91 8.15 -10.85
CA TRP A 150 -8.10 8.99 -10.65
C TRP A 150 -8.71 9.45 -11.98
N ALA A 151 -7.92 10.12 -12.80
CA ALA A 151 -8.39 10.71 -14.05
C ALA A 151 -8.81 9.66 -15.09
N THR A 152 -8.20 8.47 -15.08
CA THR A 152 -8.44 7.45 -16.11
C THR A 152 -9.52 6.44 -15.73
N ASN A 153 -9.73 6.18 -14.43
CA ASN A 153 -10.60 5.11 -13.97
C ASN A 153 -11.73 5.63 -13.09
N TYR A 154 -11.41 6.37 -12.03
CA TYR A 154 -12.39 6.74 -11.00
C TYR A 154 -13.30 7.88 -11.44
N ALA A 155 -12.74 8.99 -11.90
CA ALA A 155 -13.52 10.16 -12.30
C ALA A 155 -14.48 9.85 -13.48
N PRO A 156 -14.05 9.15 -14.55
CA PRO A 156 -14.97 8.80 -15.63
C PRO A 156 -16.11 7.88 -15.19
N GLN A 157 -15.85 6.94 -14.27
CA GLN A 157 -16.89 6.06 -13.74
C GLN A 157 -17.91 6.85 -12.90
N LEU A 158 -17.44 7.77 -12.05
CA LEU A 158 -18.31 8.63 -11.25
C LEU A 158 -19.20 9.52 -12.14
N GLU A 159 -18.64 10.08 -13.20
CA GLU A 159 -19.39 10.87 -14.19
C GLU A 159 -20.44 10.00 -14.92
N PHE A 160 -20.07 8.79 -15.32
CA PHE A 160 -21.00 7.85 -15.95
C PHE A 160 -22.16 7.48 -15.01
N ASP A 161 -21.87 7.12 -13.75
CA ASP A 161 -22.90 6.75 -12.78
C ASP A 161 -23.85 7.92 -12.47
N ALA A 162 -23.33 9.16 -12.44
CA ALA A 162 -24.13 10.38 -12.27
C ALA A 162 -25.04 10.68 -13.46
N THR A 163 -24.65 10.30 -14.68
CA THR A 163 -25.49 10.48 -15.89
C THR A 163 -26.49 9.35 -16.09
N CYS A 164 -26.20 8.14 -15.62
CA CYS A 164 -27.08 6.97 -15.73
C CYS A 164 -28.08 6.82 -14.58
N SER A 165 -27.94 7.58 -13.49
CA SER A 165 -28.96 7.66 -12.45
C SER A 165 -30.18 8.43 -12.99
N LEU A 166 -31.13 7.68 -13.55
CA LEU A 166 -32.40 8.21 -14.09
C LEU A 166 -33.11 9.11 -13.07
N PRO A 167 -33.72 10.24 -13.48
CA PRO A 167 -34.61 10.98 -12.59
C PRO A 167 -35.75 10.05 -12.15
N GLU A 168 -35.99 9.99 -10.84
CA GLU A 168 -37.12 9.27 -10.26
C GLU A 168 -38.38 9.60 -11.07
N ARG A 169 -39.01 8.59 -11.67
CA ARG A 169 -40.35 8.74 -12.24
C ARG A 169 -41.25 9.12 -11.07
N LYS A 170 -41.60 10.40 -10.97
CA LYS A 170 -42.74 10.85 -10.17
C LYS A 170 -43.97 10.12 -10.71
N VAL A 171 -44.45 9.14 -9.95
CA VAL A 171 -45.76 8.50 -10.13
C VAL A 171 -46.83 9.45 -9.64
#